data_AF-A0A6L3UX71-F1
#
_entry.id   AF-A0A6L3UX71-F1
#
_cell.length_a   1.000
_cell.length_b   1.000
_cell.length_c   1.000
_cell.angle_alpha   90.00
_cell.angle_beta   90.00
_cell.angle_gamma   90.00
#
_symmetry.space_group_name_H-M   'P 1'
#
loop_
_entity.id
_entity.type
_entity.pdbx_description
1 polymer ?
#
loop_
_entity_poly.entity_id
_entity_poly.type
_entity_poly.pdbx_seq_one_letter_code
_entity_poly.pdbx_strand_id
1 'polypeptide(L)'
;MLKKLLFTGITLSLFSLVGCSDEQSEEKGKTKILADQVEFDTNEIESLQTQNQFLNERNQYLVTTIKQVIDNLSDVEMLEFSQDQILYGLRVNGESIPKNGQVTISSGDIEILLSEEVLGYDFLPAEWLDKGKISGNYIDHLLNIDTKNWMPIGTDGTVNTAQGYQLADIKAGQFSFNITEELRERLKMDTNLIQIEVK
;
A
#
# COMPACT_ATOMS: atom_id res chain seq x y z
N MET A 1 0.58 -10.54 -107.25
CA MET A 1 -0.35 -9.99 -106.23
C MET A 1 0.29 -8.75 -105.62
N LEU A 2 -0.20 -7.57 -106.03
CA LEU A 2 0.14 -6.24 -105.47
C LEU A 2 -0.31 -6.20 -103.98
N LYS A 3 0.53 -5.80 -103.02
CA LYS A 3 0.96 -4.44 -102.67
C LYS A 3 -0.12 -3.65 -101.92
N LYS A 4 0.33 -2.97 -100.84
CA LYS A 4 -0.27 -1.85 -100.07
C LYS A 4 -0.83 -2.24 -98.69
N LEU A 5 -0.69 -1.44 -97.62
CA LEU A 5 0.05 -0.22 -97.28
C LEU A 5 -0.46 0.19 -95.87
N LEU A 6 0.43 0.61 -94.95
CA LEU A 6 0.21 1.67 -93.93
C LEU A 6 -0.91 1.44 -92.84
N PHE A 7 -0.97 2.06 -91.66
CA PHE A 7 -0.37 3.26 -91.04
C PHE A 7 -0.67 3.18 -89.51
N THR A 8 0.09 3.93 -88.68
CA THR A 8 -0.24 4.39 -87.29
C THR A 8 -0.47 3.36 -86.18
N GLY A 9 0.15 3.40 -85.00
CA GLY A 9 0.65 4.55 -84.23
C GLY A 9 -0.13 4.61 -82.92
N ILE A 10 0.43 4.07 -81.83
CA ILE A 10 -0.01 4.40 -80.46
C ILE A 10 1.24 4.57 -79.60
N THR A 11 1.46 5.84 -79.28
CA THR A 11 2.34 6.40 -78.27
C THR A 11 1.84 6.13 -76.85
N LEU A 12 2.77 6.24 -75.89
CA LEU A 12 2.57 6.34 -74.43
C LEU A 12 2.01 5.05 -73.80
N SER A 13 2.68 4.45 -72.82
CA SER A 13 3.07 5.13 -71.59
C SER A 13 4.14 4.32 -70.83
N LEU A 14 5.35 4.89 -70.70
CA LEU A 14 6.16 4.64 -69.50
C LEU A 14 5.40 5.27 -68.33
N PHE A 15 4.51 4.50 -67.69
CA PHE A 15 4.02 4.83 -66.37
C PHE A 15 5.15 4.54 -65.38
N SER A 16 5.72 5.64 -64.87
CA SER A 16 6.06 5.83 -63.45
C SER A 16 6.66 4.61 -62.74
N LEU A 17 7.93 4.34 -63.01
CA LEU A 17 8.86 4.10 -61.90
C LEU A 17 9.06 5.44 -61.20
N VAL A 18 9.22 5.41 -59.88
CA VAL A 18 9.31 6.53 -58.93
C VAL A 18 7.96 6.99 -58.38
N GLY A 19 7.53 6.34 -57.31
CA GLY A 19 6.38 6.77 -56.51
C GLY A 19 5.76 5.73 -55.58
N CYS A 20 6.49 4.72 -55.10
CA CYS A 20 6.02 3.78 -54.07
C CYS A 20 7.20 3.10 -53.33
N SER A 21 8.31 3.79 -53.11
CA SER A 21 9.45 3.21 -52.38
C SER A 21 9.62 3.73 -50.95
N ASP A 22 9.08 4.91 -50.62
CA ASP A 22 9.27 5.51 -49.29
C ASP A 22 8.18 5.12 -48.26
N GLU A 23 6.90 5.04 -48.63
CA GLU A 23 5.84 4.58 -47.69
C GLU A 23 6.04 3.13 -47.26
N GLN A 24 6.44 2.25 -48.18
CA GLN A 24 6.65 0.83 -47.90
C GLN A 24 7.92 0.55 -47.06
N SER A 25 8.86 1.48 -47.06
CA SER A 25 10.10 1.47 -46.25
C SER A 25 9.82 1.97 -44.83
N GLU A 26 9.04 3.06 -44.71
CA GLU A 26 8.68 3.65 -43.42
C GLU A 26 7.72 2.77 -42.62
N GLU A 27 6.76 2.12 -43.29
CA GLU A 27 5.83 1.16 -42.68
C GLU A 27 6.56 -0.09 -42.18
N LYS A 28 7.49 -0.65 -42.98
CA LYS A 28 8.35 -1.78 -42.55
C LYS A 28 9.25 -1.43 -41.36
N GLY A 29 9.78 -0.21 -41.31
CA GLY A 29 10.57 0.28 -40.17
C GLY A 29 9.75 0.37 -38.89
N LYS A 30 8.53 0.91 -38.96
CA LYS A 30 7.57 0.97 -37.84
C LYS A 30 7.13 -0.43 -37.40
N THR A 31 6.84 -1.33 -38.34
CA THR A 31 6.48 -2.73 -38.02
C THR A 31 7.63 -3.46 -37.33
N LYS A 32 8.88 -3.24 -37.75
CA LYS A 32 10.04 -3.85 -37.10
C LYS A 32 10.25 -3.31 -35.68
N ILE A 33 10.16 -2.00 -35.47
CA ILE A 33 10.26 -1.39 -34.13
C ILE A 33 9.17 -1.93 -33.20
N LEU A 34 7.93 -2.06 -33.69
CA LEU A 34 6.83 -2.64 -32.92
C LEU A 34 7.04 -4.13 -32.63
N ALA A 35 7.58 -4.89 -33.58
CA ALA A 35 7.91 -6.31 -33.38
C ALA A 35 9.02 -6.49 -32.34
N ASP A 36 10.08 -5.68 -32.43
CA ASP A 36 11.19 -5.69 -31.47
C ASP A 36 10.70 -5.28 -30.06
N GLN A 37 9.76 -4.32 -29.96
CA GLN A 37 9.14 -3.93 -28.69
C GLN A 37 8.25 -5.04 -28.12
N VAL A 38 7.44 -5.71 -28.95
CA VAL A 38 6.61 -6.84 -28.51
C VAL A 38 7.47 -7.99 -28.01
N GLU A 39 8.59 -8.28 -28.69
CA GLU A 39 9.55 -9.29 -28.24
C GLU A 39 10.19 -8.90 -26.91
N PHE A 40 10.60 -7.64 -26.75
CA PHE A 40 11.13 -7.12 -25.48
C PHE A 40 10.11 -7.23 -24.34
N ASP A 41 8.88 -6.73 -24.53
CA ASP A 41 7.82 -6.76 -23.53
C ASP A 41 7.44 -8.20 -23.17
N THR A 42 7.41 -9.11 -24.15
CA THR A 42 7.14 -10.54 -23.90
C THR A 42 8.22 -11.15 -23.02
N ASN A 43 9.49 -10.90 -23.32
CA ASN A 43 10.61 -11.37 -22.50
C ASN A 43 10.57 -10.79 -21.09
N GLU A 44 10.19 -9.51 -20.93
CA GLU A 44 10.02 -8.88 -19.62
C GLU A 44 8.88 -9.52 -18.82
N ILE A 45 7.73 -9.78 -19.46
CA ILE A 45 6.59 -10.47 -18.84
C ILE A 45 7.00 -11.88 -18.38
N GLU A 46 7.67 -12.66 -19.22
CA GLU A 46 8.13 -14.02 -18.86
C GLU A 46 9.13 -14.00 -17.70
N SER A 47 10.04 -13.02 -17.71
CA SER A 47 10.99 -12.79 -16.62
C SER A 47 10.28 -12.45 -15.31
N LEU A 48 9.32 -11.52 -15.35
CA LEU A 48 8.52 -11.12 -14.19
C LEU A 48 7.63 -12.27 -13.68
N GLN A 49 7.08 -13.09 -14.57
CA GLN A 49 6.31 -14.28 -14.20
C GLN A 49 7.20 -15.30 -13.47
N THR A 50 8.40 -15.54 -14.00
CA THR A 50 9.38 -16.45 -13.36
C THR A 50 9.79 -15.94 -11.98
N GLN A 51 10.05 -14.63 -11.85
CA GLN A 51 10.37 -14.01 -10.57
C GLN A 51 9.19 -14.11 -9.58
N ASN A 52 7.96 -13.85 -10.03
CA ASN A 52 6.76 -13.98 -9.19
C ASN A 52 6.55 -15.43 -8.73
N GLN A 53 6.74 -16.41 -9.62
CA GLN A 53 6.65 -17.82 -9.23
C GLN A 53 7.69 -18.16 -8.17
N PHE A 54 8.95 -17.76 -8.37
CA PHE A 54 10.02 -17.98 -7.40
C PHE A 54 9.71 -17.33 -6.04
N LEU A 55 9.22 -16.09 -6.03
CA LEU A 55 8.83 -15.39 -4.81
C LEU A 55 7.65 -16.08 -4.12
N ASN A 56 6.68 -16.57 -4.88
CA ASN A 56 5.54 -17.30 -4.34
C ASN A 56 5.96 -18.63 -3.70
N GLU A 57 6.80 -19.42 -4.37
CA GLU A 57 7.35 -20.67 -3.82
C GLU A 57 8.16 -20.40 -2.53
N ARG A 58 8.98 -19.35 -2.54
CA ARG A 58 9.73 -18.92 -1.34
C ARG A 58 8.81 -18.49 -0.20
N ASN A 59 7.76 -17.71 -0.50
CA ASN A 59 6.78 -17.30 0.51
C ASN A 59 6.03 -18.50 1.09
N GLN A 60 5.62 -19.46 0.26
CA GLN A 60 4.98 -20.70 0.71
C GLN A 60 5.91 -21.49 1.64
N TYR A 61 7.19 -21.65 1.27
CA TYR A 61 8.18 -22.31 2.12
C TYR A 61 8.34 -21.62 3.48
N LEU A 62 8.43 -20.29 3.50
CA LEU A 62 8.54 -19.50 4.73
C LEU A 62 7.28 -19.66 5.60
N VAL A 63 6.08 -19.50 5.02
CA VAL A 63 4.81 -19.68 5.74
C VAL A 63 4.71 -21.07 6.34
N THR A 64 5.02 -22.13 5.57
CA THR A 64 5.00 -23.51 6.07
C THR A 64 6.01 -23.72 7.20
N THR A 65 7.23 -23.18 7.06
CA THR A 65 8.28 -23.31 8.08
C THR A 65 7.88 -22.57 9.35
N ILE A 66 7.32 -21.36 9.25
CA ILE A 66 6.81 -20.61 10.40
C ILE A 66 5.70 -21.40 11.09
N LYS A 67 4.73 -21.95 10.34
CA LYS A 67 3.67 -22.81 10.89
C LYS A 67 4.23 -23.98 11.70
N GLN A 68 5.23 -24.68 11.15
CA GLN A 68 5.89 -25.79 11.85
C GLN A 68 6.63 -25.35 13.12
N VAL A 69 7.21 -24.15 13.12
CA VAL A 69 7.89 -23.60 14.30
C VAL A 69 6.88 -23.21 15.37
N ILE A 70 5.82 -22.47 15.01
CA ILE A 70 4.82 -21.98 15.96
C ILE A 70 3.99 -23.12 16.58
N ASP A 71 3.83 -24.25 15.90
CA ASP A 71 3.15 -25.45 16.42
C ASP A 71 3.82 -26.02 17.69
N ASN A 72 5.07 -25.67 17.95
CA ASN A 72 5.82 -26.11 19.14
C ASN A 72 5.86 -25.07 20.26
N LEU A 73 5.26 -23.89 20.07
CA LEU A 73 5.16 -22.88 21.11
C LEU A 73 4.14 -23.30 22.17
N SER A 74 4.43 -23.00 23.42
CA SER A 74 3.42 -23.05 24.48
C SER A 74 2.33 -21.99 24.26
N ASP A 75 1.18 -22.13 24.92
CA ASP A 75 0.11 -21.13 24.84
C ASP A 75 0.56 -19.71 25.22
N VAL A 76 1.51 -19.59 26.16
CA VAL A 76 2.07 -18.30 26.59
C VAL A 76 2.94 -17.71 25.49
N GLU A 77 3.88 -18.50 24.95
CA GLU A 77 4.75 -18.05 23.85
C GLU A 77 3.95 -17.75 22.58
N MET A 78 2.91 -18.52 22.31
CA MET A 78 2.01 -18.31 21.17
C MET A 78 1.19 -17.04 21.33
N LEU A 79 0.74 -16.73 22.56
CA LEU A 79 0.09 -15.45 22.85
C LEU A 79 1.05 -14.28 22.60
N GLU A 80 2.26 -14.32 23.16
CA GLU A 80 3.28 -13.28 22.95
C GLU A 80 3.59 -13.09 21.45
N PHE A 81 3.80 -14.19 20.73
CA PHE A 81 4.02 -14.17 19.28
C PHE A 81 2.85 -13.53 18.52
N SER A 82 1.62 -13.85 18.91
CA SER A 82 0.40 -13.31 18.29
C SER A 82 0.23 -11.82 18.55
N GLN A 83 0.57 -11.37 19.76
CA GLN A 83 0.55 -9.96 20.14
C GLN A 83 1.51 -9.12 19.32
N ASP A 84 2.67 -9.67 18.94
CA ASP A 84 3.65 -9.02 18.08
C ASP A 84 3.22 -8.89 16.60
N GLN A 85 2.14 -9.58 16.19
CA GLN A 85 1.60 -9.48 14.83
C GLN A 85 0.65 -8.30 14.63
N ILE A 86 0.40 -7.54 15.69
CA ILE A 86 -0.55 -6.42 15.69
C ILE A 86 0.17 -5.18 16.19
N LEU A 87 0.24 -4.18 15.32
CA LEU A 87 0.90 -2.90 15.60
C LEU A 87 -0.15 -1.86 15.95
N TYR A 88 0.02 -1.24 17.11
CA TYR A 88 -0.76 -0.09 17.53
C TYR A 88 0.04 1.19 17.31
N GLY A 89 -0.63 2.25 16.88
CA GLY A 89 -0.02 3.56 16.66
C GLY A 89 -0.91 4.68 17.16
N LEU A 90 -0.39 5.52 18.06
CA LEU A 90 -1.09 6.73 18.52
C LEU A 90 -0.39 7.96 17.94
N ARG A 91 -1.15 8.79 17.22
CA ARG A 91 -0.64 9.96 16.53
C ARG A 91 -1.43 11.22 16.88
N VAL A 92 -0.72 12.35 16.87
CA VAL A 92 -1.30 13.69 16.93
C VAL A 92 -0.89 14.43 15.66
N ASN A 93 -1.86 14.91 14.87
CA ASN A 93 -1.63 15.58 13.59
C ASN A 93 -0.71 14.79 12.64
N GLY A 94 -0.88 13.46 12.59
CA GLY A 94 -0.08 12.56 11.77
C GLY A 94 1.30 12.19 12.33
N GLU A 95 1.75 12.81 13.42
CA GLU A 95 3.04 12.53 14.06
C GLU A 95 2.89 11.58 15.25
N SER A 96 3.83 10.63 15.41
CA SER A 96 3.86 9.72 16.56
C SER A 96 4.15 10.47 17.86
N ILE A 97 3.42 10.12 18.92
CA ILE A 97 3.64 10.73 20.24
C ILE A 97 4.96 10.23 20.84
N PRO A 98 5.81 11.11 21.41
CA PRO A 98 6.99 10.70 22.16
C PRO A 98 6.65 9.77 23.34
N LYS A 99 7.58 8.89 23.72
CA LYS A 99 7.35 7.88 24.78
C LYS A 99 6.92 8.46 26.14
N ASN A 100 7.33 9.70 26.43
CA ASN A 100 6.96 10.42 27.65
C ASN A 100 5.55 11.06 27.58
N GLY A 101 4.81 10.86 26.49
CA GLY A 101 3.43 11.31 26.31
C GLY A 101 3.26 12.81 26.07
N GLN A 102 4.35 13.58 25.93
CA GLN A 102 4.29 15.03 25.78
C GLN A 102 4.52 15.43 24.33
N VAL A 103 3.60 16.19 23.76
CA VAL A 103 3.71 16.74 22.40
C VAL A 103 3.35 18.22 22.41
N THR A 104 4.08 19.00 21.63
CA THR A 104 3.78 20.41 21.38
C THR A 104 3.46 20.56 19.90
N ILE A 105 2.30 21.14 19.59
CA ILE A 105 1.85 21.39 18.22
C ILE A 105 1.57 22.89 18.00
N SER A 106 1.53 23.29 16.74
CA SER A 106 1.13 24.65 16.37
C SER A 106 -0.39 24.80 16.42
N SER A 107 -0.86 26.02 16.61
CA SER A 107 -2.27 26.38 16.41
C SER A 107 -2.84 25.92 15.06
N GLY A 108 -4.12 25.58 15.07
CA GLY A 108 -4.83 24.97 13.95
C GLY A 108 -5.70 23.81 14.40
N ASP A 109 -5.88 22.86 13.49
CA ASP A 109 -6.66 21.66 13.76
C ASP A 109 -5.84 20.65 14.56
N ILE A 110 -6.50 20.00 15.50
CA ILE A 110 -5.93 18.91 16.30
C ILE A 110 -6.63 17.62 15.86
N GLU A 111 -5.85 16.65 15.47
CA GLU A 111 -6.27 15.31 15.13
C GLU A 111 -5.57 14.34 16.08
N ILE A 112 -6.33 13.49 16.76
CA ILE A 112 -5.82 12.36 17.54
C ILE A 112 -6.31 11.10 16.85
N LEU A 113 -5.40 10.25 16.40
CA LEU A 113 -5.71 8.97 15.76
C LEU A 113 -5.02 7.81 16.48
N LEU A 114 -5.78 6.78 16.79
CA LEU A 114 -5.30 5.48 17.22
C LEU A 114 -5.51 4.48 16.08
N SER A 115 -4.43 3.88 15.60
CA SER A 115 -4.44 2.87 14.54
C SER A 115 -4.18 1.47 15.08
N GLU A 116 -4.82 0.49 14.47
CA GLU A 116 -4.55 -0.95 14.61
C GLU A 116 -4.18 -1.49 13.23
N GLU A 117 -2.97 -2.05 13.13
CA GLU A 117 -2.46 -2.68 11.91
C GLU A 117 -2.15 -4.16 12.18
N VAL A 118 -2.82 -5.05 11.46
CA VAL A 118 -2.56 -6.49 11.46
C VAL A 118 -1.58 -6.78 10.33
N LEU A 119 -0.43 -7.38 10.62
CA LEU A 119 0.61 -7.60 9.60
C LEU A 119 0.20 -8.54 8.45
N GLY A 120 -0.97 -9.20 8.55
CA GLY A 120 -1.65 -9.85 7.42
C GLY A 120 -1.00 -11.13 6.92
N TYR A 121 -0.18 -11.80 7.73
CA TYR A 121 0.48 -13.02 7.31
C TYR A 121 -0.36 -14.29 7.56
N ASP A 122 -0.43 -15.16 6.55
CA ASP A 122 -1.23 -16.41 6.56
C ASP A 122 -0.67 -17.54 7.46
N PHE A 123 0.32 -17.25 8.31
CA PHE A 123 0.89 -18.25 9.21
C PHE A 123 0.15 -18.38 10.54
N LEU A 124 -0.54 -17.33 11.01
CA LEU A 124 -1.17 -17.33 12.33
C LEU A 124 -2.62 -17.88 12.25
N PRO A 125 -3.01 -18.86 13.08
CA PRO A 125 -4.40 -19.28 13.17
C PRO A 125 -5.31 -18.14 13.65
N ALA A 126 -6.53 -18.07 13.12
CA ALA A 126 -7.47 -16.96 13.39
C ALA A 126 -7.77 -16.76 14.89
N GLU A 127 -7.87 -17.85 15.65
CA GLU A 127 -8.11 -17.79 17.11
C GLU A 127 -6.97 -17.08 17.86
N TRP A 128 -5.74 -17.23 17.38
CA TRP A 128 -4.55 -16.63 17.98
C TRP A 128 -4.40 -15.18 17.56
N LEU A 129 -4.78 -14.86 16.31
CA LEU A 129 -4.88 -13.49 15.86
C LEU A 129 -5.84 -12.67 16.74
N ASP A 130 -7.01 -13.21 17.05
CA ASP A 130 -7.98 -12.51 17.91
C ASP A 130 -7.51 -12.39 19.37
N LYS A 131 -6.83 -13.42 19.91
CA LYS A 131 -6.20 -13.34 21.24
C LYS A 131 -5.02 -12.35 21.29
N GLY A 132 -4.36 -12.12 20.16
CA GLY A 132 -3.24 -11.18 20.05
C GLY A 132 -3.67 -9.71 20.14
N LYS A 133 -4.93 -9.40 19.80
CA LYS A 133 -5.48 -8.03 19.85
C LYS A 133 -5.54 -7.51 21.27
N ILE A 134 -5.60 -6.19 21.39
CA ILE A 134 -5.92 -5.51 22.63
C ILE A 134 -7.34 -5.89 23.08
N SER A 135 -7.61 -5.88 24.39
CA SER A 135 -8.90 -6.32 24.91
C SER A 135 -10.06 -5.39 24.53
N GLY A 136 -11.04 -5.90 23.78
CA GLY A 136 -12.22 -5.11 23.38
C GLY A 136 -11.97 -4.26 22.14
N ASN A 137 -12.58 -3.07 22.07
CA ASN A 137 -12.37 -2.14 20.96
C ASN A 137 -11.20 -1.21 21.28
N TYR A 138 -10.18 -1.17 20.41
CA TYR A 138 -8.97 -0.40 20.65
C TYR A 138 -9.21 1.08 20.94
N ILE A 139 -10.25 1.69 20.35
CA ILE A 139 -10.55 3.11 20.59
C ILE A 139 -11.01 3.40 22.03
N ASP A 140 -11.61 2.41 22.70
CA ASP A 140 -12.09 2.53 24.08
C ASP A 140 -10.92 2.60 25.08
N HIS A 141 -9.69 2.31 24.63
CA HIS A 141 -8.49 2.48 25.42
C HIS A 141 -8.01 3.94 25.50
N LEU A 142 -8.64 4.86 24.77
CA LEU A 142 -8.48 6.30 24.95
C LEU A 142 -9.46 6.80 26.02
N LEU A 143 -8.93 7.06 27.21
CA LEU A 143 -9.70 7.39 28.40
C LEU A 143 -9.74 8.89 28.66
N ASN A 144 -10.89 9.38 29.10
CA ASN A 144 -11.08 10.77 29.56
C ASN A 144 -10.76 11.84 28.51
N ILE A 145 -10.93 11.55 27.21
CA ILE A 145 -10.99 12.60 26.20
C ILE A 145 -12.28 13.39 26.39
N ASP A 146 -12.18 14.71 26.58
CA ASP A 146 -13.34 15.59 26.50
C ASP A 146 -13.78 15.74 25.05
N THR A 147 -14.67 14.86 24.60
CA THR A 147 -15.15 14.80 23.21
C THR A 147 -16.26 15.79 22.92
N LYS A 148 -16.66 16.66 23.87
CA LYS A 148 -17.86 17.51 23.73
C LYS A 148 -17.89 18.36 22.46
N ASN A 149 -16.72 18.84 22.02
CA ASN A 149 -16.56 19.66 20.82
C ASN A 149 -15.72 18.96 19.72
N TRP A 150 -15.43 17.68 19.88
CA TRP A 150 -14.61 16.94 18.93
C TRP A 150 -15.50 16.18 17.95
N MET A 151 -15.08 16.13 16.70
CA MET A 151 -15.70 15.31 15.66
C MET A 151 -15.02 13.93 15.66
N PRO A 152 -15.77 12.82 15.74
CA PRO A 152 -15.20 11.50 15.54
C PRO A 152 -14.74 11.35 14.09
N ILE A 153 -13.57 10.75 13.90
CA ILE A 153 -12.98 10.48 12.59
C ILE A 153 -12.44 9.05 12.54
N GLY A 154 -12.26 8.53 11.33
CA GLY A 154 -11.63 7.23 11.15
C GLY A 154 -11.39 6.88 9.70
N THR A 155 -10.50 5.93 9.50
CA THR A 155 -10.17 5.33 8.21
C THR A 155 -10.25 3.82 8.36
N ASP A 156 -10.90 3.16 7.42
CA ASP A 156 -11.05 1.71 7.40
C ASP A 156 -10.32 1.13 6.18
N GLY A 157 -9.59 0.04 6.40
CA GLY A 157 -8.78 -0.64 5.43
C GLY A 157 -8.61 -2.11 5.81
N THR A 158 -8.30 -2.97 4.83
CA THR A 158 -8.32 -4.44 5.02
C THR A 158 -7.41 -4.94 6.14
N VAL A 159 -6.28 -4.27 6.36
CA VAL A 159 -5.26 -4.67 7.36
C VAL A 159 -4.87 -3.55 8.32
N ASN A 160 -5.37 -2.33 8.07
CA ASN A 160 -5.04 -1.14 8.84
C ASN A 160 -6.31 -0.32 9.01
N THR A 161 -6.70 -0.12 10.26
CA THR A 161 -7.82 0.74 10.63
C THR A 161 -7.32 1.81 11.58
N ALA A 162 -7.92 2.99 11.54
CA ALA A 162 -7.67 4.05 12.50
C ALA A 162 -8.97 4.72 12.91
N GLN A 163 -9.08 5.03 14.19
CA GLN A 163 -10.21 5.75 14.77
C GLN A 163 -9.70 6.86 15.68
N GLY A 164 -10.48 7.91 15.85
CA GLY A 164 -10.04 9.02 16.66
C GLY A 164 -10.98 10.22 16.65
N TYR A 165 -10.40 11.37 16.96
CA TYR A 165 -11.13 12.61 17.20
C TYR A 165 -10.39 13.80 16.56
N GLN A 166 -11.16 14.73 16.02
CA GLN A 166 -10.68 15.98 15.46
C GLN A 166 -11.32 17.19 16.15
N LEU A 167 -10.53 18.23 16.40
CA LEU A 167 -10.98 19.52 16.92
C LEU A 167 -10.39 20.65 16.06
N ALA A 168 -11.26 21.48 15.49
CA ALA A 168 -10.85 22.52 14.55
C ALA A 168 -10.49 23.85 15.24
N ASP A 169 -9.67 24.66 14.55
CA ASP A 169 -9.44 26.08 14.84
C ASP A 169 -8.89 26.42 16.24
N ILE A 170 -8.08 25.56 16.85
CA ILE A 170 -7.49 25.81 18.17
C ILE A 170 -6.37 26.83 18.10
N LYS A 171 -6.48 27.89 18.90
CA LYS A 171 -5.50 28.98 18.95
C LYS A 171 -4.38 28.76 19.96
N ALA A 172 -4.72 28.24 21.14
CA ALA A 172 -3.78 27.88 22.20
C ALA A 172 -4.52 27.03 23.23
N GLY A 173 -3.79 26.24 24.00
CA GLY A 173 -4.38 25.45 25.08
C GLY A 173 -3.57 24.23 25.46
N GLN A 174 -4.05 23.54 26.48
CA GLN A 174 -3.51 22.27 26.92
C GLN A 174 -4.63 21.24 26.92
N PHE A 175 -4.39 20.12 26.25
CA PHE A 175 -5.30 18.98 26.20
C PHE A 175 -4.60 17.80 26.84
N SER A 176 -5.36 16.98 27.56
CA SER A 176 -4.82 15.77 28.14
C SER A 176 -5.86 14.67 28.18
N PHE A 177 -5.39 13.45 27.98
CA PHE A 177 -6.20 12.24 28.13
C PHE A 177 -5.31 11.12 28.65
N ASN A 178 -5.92 10.05 29.13
CA ASN A 178 -5.18 8.87 29.57
C ASN A 178 -5.33 7.75 28.55
N ILE A 179 -4.37 6.84 28.51
CA ILE A 179 -4.50 5.54 27.87
C ILE A 179 -4.53 4.46 28.94
N THR A 180 -5.15 3.32 28.63
CA THR A 180 -5.08 2.14 29.51
C THR A 180 -3.65 1.61 29.61
N GLU A 181 -3.36 0.87 30.67
CA GLU A 181 -2.08 0.18 30.86
C GLU A 181 -1.74 -0.75 29.69
N GLU A 182 -2.72 -1.52 29.21
CA GLU A 182 -2.53 -2.44 28.08
C GLU A 182 -2.09 -1.68 26.82
N LEU A 183 -2.79 -0.60 26.46
CA LEU A 183 -2.42 0.22 25.31
C LEU A 183 -1.04 0.88 25.49
N ARG A 184 -0.67 1.32 26.70
CA ARG A 184 0.66 1.87 26.99
C ARG A 184 1.76 0.85 26.71
N GLU A 185 1.58 -0.39 27.15
CA GLU A 185 2.51 -1.48 26.90
C GLU A 185 2.62 -1.78 25.40
N ARG A 186 1.49 -1.85 24.69
CA ARG A 186 1.47 -2.05 23.23
C ARG A 186 2.17 -0.93 22.45
N LEU A 187 1.97 0.32 22.87
CA LEU A 187 2.63 1.50 22.29
C LEU A 187 4.09 1.67 22.75
N LYS A 188 4.55 0.87 23.72
CA LYS A 188 5.89 0.95 24.33
C LYS A 188 6.18 2.34 24.91
N MET A 189 5.18 2.93 25.57
CA MET A 189 5.25 4.25 26.20
C MET A 189 5.61 4.17 27.69
N ASP A 190 6.21 5.24 28.21
CA ASP A 190 6.65 5.31 29.61
C ASP A 190 5.55 5.86 30.54
N THR A 191 4.43 6.33 29.98
CA THR A 191 3.34 6.98 30.71
C THR A 191 1.97 6.61 30.13
N ASN A 192 0.95 6.62 30.97
CA ASN A 192 -0.46 6.54 30.57
C ASN A 192 -1.05 7.93 30.24
N LEU A 193 -0.39 9.02 30.64
CA LEU A 193 -0.89 10.37 30.44
C LEU A 193 -0.33 10.96 29.15
N ILE A 194 -1.22 11.36 28.24
CA ILE A 194 -0.89 12.11 27.04
C ILE A 194 -1.20 13.59 27.28
N GLN A 195 -0.25 14.46 26.97
CA GLN A 195 -0.35 15.90 27.11
C GLN A 195 0.00 16.59 25.79
N ILE A 196 -0.94 17.36 25.27
CA ILE A 196 -0.82 18.12 24.03
C ILE A 196 -0.83 19.61 24.39
N GLU A 197 0.26 20.30 24.13
CA GLU A 197 0.37 21.76 24.24
C GLU A 197 0.22 22.39 22.85
N VAL A 198 -0.68 23.37 22.72
CA VAL A 198 -0.89 24.13 21.46
C VAL A 198 -0.33 25.53 21.62
N LYS A 199 0.58 25.91 20.71
CA LYS A 199 1.25 27.21 20.67
C LYS A 199 0.69 28.17 19.62
#